data_AF-A0A228QJ56-F1
#
_entry.id   AF-A0A228QJ56-F1
#
_cell.length_a   1.000
_cell.length_b   1.000
_cell.length_c   1.000
_cell.angle_alpha   90.00
_cell.angle_beta   90.00
_cell.angle_gamma   90.00
#
_symmetry.space_group_name_H-M   'P 1'
#
loop_
_entity.id
_entity.type
_entity.pdbx_description
1 polymer ?
#
loop_
_entity_poly.entity_id
_entity_poly.type
_entity_poly.pdbx_seq_one_letter_code
_entity_poly.pdbx_strand_id
1 'polypeptide(L)'
;MSAPIDATRAERWTLLAIGAGSLALVAGALWIQLAWQEDPCPLCIIQRYLFLLIALFALVGAAGGRRVALLRGLSLASALAGAAVAIRHIYVQAHPGFSCGFDALQPVVDGLPPAHWLPLVFKVGGLCETLYPPILGLSLPMWALAGFAAIAAALGWRIRAQAVVRTA
;
A
#
# COMPACT_ATOMS: atom_id res chain seq x y z
N MET A 1 -0.47 37.80 6.70
CA MET A 1 0.84 37.08 6.75
C MET A 1 0.77 35.76 7.56
N SER A 2 -0.36 35.03 7.58
CA SER A 2 -0.53 33.72 8.23
C SER A 2 -0.36 32.50 7.28
N ALA A 3 -0.33 32.74 5.97
CA ALA A 3 -0.34 31.71 4.93
C ALA A 3 0.77 30.62 4.98
N PRO A 4 2.03 30.86 5.43
CA PRO A 4 3.05 29.82 5.35
C PRO A 4 2.89 28.70 6.40
N ILE A 5 2.27 28.97 7.55
CA ILE A 5 2.07 27.96 8.60
C ILE A 5 0.90 27.03 8.25
N ASP A 6 -0.16 27.54 7.63
CA ASP A 6 -1.34 26.75 7.28
C ASP A 6 -1.05 25.74 6.15
N ALA A 7 -0.26 26.13 5.15
CA ALA A 7 0.14 25.25 4.04
C ALA A 7 1.02 24.09 4.50
N THR A 8 2.00 24.35 5.38
CA THR A 8 2.89 23.33 5.93
C THR A 8 2.19 22.40 6.91
N ARG A 9 1.26 22.94 7.71
CA ARG A 9 0.37 22.14 8.57
C ARG A 9 -0.50 21.21 7.72
N ALA A 10 -1.20 21.71 6.71
CA ALA A 10 -2.08 20.91 5.86
C ALA A 10 -1.34 19.77 5.12
N GLU A 11 -0.10 20.00 4.67
CA GLU A 11 0.73 18.96 4.06
C GLU A 11 1.10 17.86 5.07
N ARG A 12 1.54 18.23 6.27
CA ARG A 12 1.83 17.28 7.35
C ARG A 12 0.61 16.44 7.72
N TRP A 13 -0.55 17.06 7.89
CA TRP A 13 -1.80 16.33 8.18
C TRP A 13 -2.18 15.35 7.07
N THR A 14 -1.93 15.69 5.81
CA THR A 14 -2.20 14.78 4.69
C THR A 14 -1.29 13.56 4.73
N LEU A 15 0.01 13.78 4.97
CA LEU A 15 0.99 12.70 5.08
C LEU A 15 0.72 11.80 6.31
N LEU A 16 0.34 12.40 7.44
CA LEU A 16 -0.08 11.63 8.62
C LEU A 16 -1.34 10.80 8.36
N ALA A 17 -2.35 11.39 7.71
CA ALA A 17 -3.58 10.69 7.37
C ALA A 17 -3.31 9.51 6.42
N ILE A 18 -2.43 9.69 5.42
CA ILE A 18 -2.01 8.62 4.51
C ILE A 18 -1.25 7.52 5.27
N GLY A 19 -0.31 7.90 6.14
CA GLY A 19 0.47 6.95 6.92
C GLY A 19 -0.40 6.13 7.86
N ALA A 20 -1.25 6.79 8.64
CA ALA A 20 -2.20 6.15 9.55
C ALA A 20 -3.21 5.28 8.78
N GLY A 21 -3.75 5.77 7.66
CA GLY A 21 -4.68 5.01 6.82
C GLY A 21 -4.05 3.75 6.23
N SER A 22 -2.79 3.83 5.78
CA SER A 22 -2.06 2.67 5.26
C SER A 22 -1.82 1.62 6.35
N LEU A 23 -1.44 2.03 7.57
CA LEU A 23 -1.31 1.13 8.71
C LEU A 23 -2.66 0.52 9.11
N ALA A 24 -3.74 1.29 9.09
CA ALA A 24 -5.08 0.80 9.40
C ALA A 24 -5.56 -0.26 8.38
N LEU A 25 -5.29 -0.06 7.09
CA LEU A 25 -5.60 -1.04 6.05
C LEU A 25 -4.81 -2.35 6.25
N VAL A 26 -3.51 -2.26 6.57
CA VAL A 26 -2.69 -3.44 6.88
C VAL A 26 -3.20 -4.15 8.14
N ALA A 27 -3.51 -3.40 9.20
CA ALA A 27 -4.06 -3.96 10.43
C ALA A 27 -5.42 -4.65 10.20
N GLY A 28 -6.30 -4.05 9.40
CA GLY A 28 -7.57 -4.68 9.01
C GLY A 28 -7.36 -5.97 8.21
N ALA A 29 -6.42 -5.97 7.26
CA ALA A 29 -6.09 -7.17 6.49
C ALA A 29 -5.50 -8.29 7.36
N LEU A 30 -4.71 -7.95 8.38
CA LEU A 30 -4.19 -8.89 9.36
C LEU A 30 -5.29 -9.44 10.26
N TRP A 31 -6.19 -8.57 10.72
CA TRP A 31 -7.33 -8.98 11.53
C TRP A 31 -8.19 -10.01 10.80
N ILE A 32 -8.51 -9.76 9.53
CA ILE A 32 -9.27 -10.69 8.70
C ILE A 32 -8.51 -12.02 8.54
N GLN A 33 -7.21 -11.97 8.26
CA GLN A 33 -6.39 -13.18 8.13
C GLN A 33 -6.42 -14.03 9.42
N LEU A 34 -6.25 -13.41 10.59
CA LEU A 34 -6.23 -14.12 11.86
C LEU A 34 -7.63 -14.59 12.27
N ALA A 35 -8.67 -13.78 12.03
CA ALA A 35 -10.05 -14.10 12.39
C ALA A 35 -10.64 -15.20 11.51
N TRP A 36 -10.29 -15.24 10.22
CA TRP A 36 -10.80 -16.22 9.25
C TRP A 36 -9.83 -17.37 8.98
N GLN A 37 -8.62 -17.35 9.56
CA GLN A 37 -7.59 -18.38 9.40
C GLN A 37 -7.23 -18.64 7.92
N GLU A 38 -7.20 -17.56 7.13
CA GLU A 38 -6.96 -17.63 5.69
C GLU A 38 -5.46 -17.59 5.39
N ASP A 39 -5.00 -18.44 4.47
CA ASP A 39 -3.60 -18.46 4.07
C ASP A 39 -3.24 -17.23 3.21
N PRO A 40 -2.13 -16.54 3.47
CA PRO A 40 -1.75 -15.37 2.69
C PRO A 40 -1.12 -15.77 1.34
N CYS A 41 -1.50 -15.04 0.29
CA CYS A 41 -0.92 -15.19 -1.05
C CYS A 41 0.33 -14.31 -1.25
N PRO A 42 1.28 -14.67 -2.15
CA PRO A 42 2.51 -13.89 -2.32
C PRO A 42 2.26 -12.46 -2.81
N LEU A 43 1.29 -12.27 -3.72
CA LEU A 43 0.87 -10.93 -4.17
C LEU A 43 0.28 -10.08 -3.03
N CYS A 44 -0.48 -10.71 -2.14
CA CYS A 44 -1.11 -10.09 -0.99
C CYS A 44 -0.04 -9.55 -0.01
N ILE A 45 1.01 -10.34 0.22
CA ILE A 45 2.14 -9.95 1.06
C ILE A 45 2.92 -8.78 0.44
N ILE A 46 3.15 -8.79 -0.88
CA ILE A 46 3.79 -7.67 -1.58
C ILE A 46 2.96 -6.39 -1.43
N GLN A 47 1.64 -6.46 -1.57
CA GLN A 47 0.77 -5.31 -1.35
C GLN A 47 0.89 -4.77 0.09
N ARG A 48 0.98 -5.65 1.11
CA ARG A 48 1.22 -5.22 2.49
C ARG A 48 2.54 -4.49 2.66
N TYR A 49 3.63 -5.00 2.06
CA TYR A 49 4.92 -4.30 2.08
C TYR A 49 4.84 -2.93 1.41
N LEU A 50 4.11 -2.80 0.30
CA LEU A 50 3.92 -1.52 -0.36
C LEU A 50 3.14 -0.52 0.50
N PHE A 51 2.08 -0.96 1.20
CA PHE A 51 1.40 -0.11 2.18
C PHE A 51 2.31 0.29 3.35
N LEU A 52 3.14 -0.62 3.86
CA LEU A 52 4.11 -0.31 4.91
C LEU A 52 5.18 0.68 4.44
N LEU A 53 5.66 0.56 3.20
CA LEU A 53 6.60 1.52 2.60
C LEU A 53 5.96 2.90 2.45
N ILE A 54 4.71 2.96 1.96
CA ILE A 54 3.95 4.22 1.91
C ILE A 54 3.83 4.81 3.31
N ALA A 55 3.46 4.01 4.31
CA ALA A 55 3.33 4.46 5.69
C ALA A 55 4.65 5.04 6.21
N LEU A 56 5.76 4.34 5.99
CA LEU A 56 7.09 4.78 6.39
C LEU A 56 7.47 6.11 5.73
N PHE A 57 7.38 6.21 4.40
CA PHE A 57 7.74 7.42 3.68
C PHE A 57 6.82 8.60 4.01
N ALA A 58 5.52 8.35 4.21
CA ALA A 58 4.57 9.38 4.58
C ALA A 58 4.81 9.89 6.02
N LEU A 59 5.02 9.00 6.98
CA LEU A 59 5.31 9.37 8.37
C LEU A 59 6.64 10.11 8.51
N VAL A 60 7.70 9.63 7.84
CA VAL A 60 9.00 10.33 7.81
C VAL A 60 8.86 11.69 7.09
N GLY A 61 8.06 11.76 6.03
CA GLY A 61 7.74 13.03 5.37
C GLY A 61 6.97 14.00 6.26
N ALA A 62 6.08 13.50 7.12
CA ALA A 62 5.32 14.32 8.06
C ALA A 62 6.20 14.95 9.17
N ALA A 63 7.29 14.30 9.55
CA ALA A 63 8.29 14.87 10.46
C ALA A 63 8.95 16.15 9.91
N GLY A 64 8.83 16.38 8.59
CA GLY A 64 9.31 17.58 7.92
C GLY A 64 10.79 17.50 7.51
N GLY A 65 11.26 18.53 6.80
CA GLY A 65 12.65 18.67 6.37
C GLY A 65 12.81 18.87 4.86
N ARG A 66 14.07 18.97 4.41
CA ARG A 66 14.40 19.29 3.01
C ARG A 66 14.05 18.17 2.02
N ARG A 67 13.79 16.95 2.52
CA ARG A 67 13.52 15.74 1.72
C ARG A 67 12.02 15.39 1.58
N VAL A 68 11.11 16.23 2.09
CA VAL A 68 9.65 15.94 2.05
C VAL A 68 9.15 15.73 0.62
N ALA A 69 9.60 16.53 -0.34
CA ALA A 69 9.22 16.35 -1.75
C ALA A 69 9.66 15.00 -2.32
N LEU A 70 10.87 14.53 -1.96
CA LEU A 70 11.40 13.22 -2.37
C LEU A 70 10.59 12.08 -1.74
N LEU A 71 10.36 12.14 -0.42
CA LEU A 71 9.60 11.13 0.32
C LEU A 71 8.15 11.03 -0.17
N ARG A 72 7.55 12.16 -0.54
CA ARG A 72 6.24 12.20 -1.17
C ARG A 72 6.26 11.53 -2.54
N GLY A 73 7.28 11.79 -3.34
CA GLY A 73 7.48 11.13 -4.64
C GLY A 73 7.64 9.61 -4.50
N LEU A 74 8.43 9.16 -3.52
CA LEU A 74 8.60 7.74 -3.20
C LEU A 74 7.30 7.09 -2.70
N SER A 75 6.52 7.80 -1.89
CA SER A 75 5.19 7.35 -1.45
C SER A 75 4.26 7.16 -2.65
N LEU A 76 4.25 8.11 -3.59
CA LEU A 76 3.45 8.02 -4.81
C LEU A 76 3.91 6.87 -5.71
N ALA A 77 5.22 6.71 -5.90
CA ALA A 77 5.78 5.61 -6.68
C ALA A 77 5.40 4.25 -6.08
N SER A 78 5.46 4.13 -4.75
CA SER A 78 5.03 2.93 -4.02
C SER A 78 3.53 2.67 -4.18
N ALA A 79 2.70 3.71 -4.17
CA ALA A 79 1.26 3.59 -4.41
C ALA A 79 0.93 3.13 -5.83
N LEU A 80 1.64 3.66 -6.84
CA LEU A 80 1.47 3.24 -8.23
C LEU A 80 1.94 1.80 -8.44
N ALA A 81 3.07 1.41 -7.86
CA ALA A 81 3.53 0.03 -7.85
C ALA A 81 2.49 -0.90 -7.19
N GLY A 82 1.91 -0.49 -6.06
CA GLY A 82 0.86 -1.23 -5.35
C GLY A 82 -0.39 -1.40 -6.19
N ALA A 83 -0.82 -0.34 -6.87
CA ALA A 83 -1.95 -0.40 -7.81
C ALA A 83 -1.69 -1.38 -8.95
N ALA A 84 -0.48 -1.38 -9.54
CA ALA A 84 -0.12 -2.33 -10.60
C ALA A 84 -0.16 -3.79 -10.10
N VAL A 85 0.36 -4.06 -8.90
CA VAL A 85 0.31 -5.38 -8.26
C VAL A 85 -1.14 -5.80 -7.97
N ALA A 86 -1.98 -4.89 -7.50
CA ALA A 86 -3.39 -5.17 -7.23
C ALA A 86 -4.19 -5.46 -8.51
N ILE A 87 -3.97 -4.70 -9.58
CA ILE A 87 -4.56 -4.97 -10.90
C ILE A 87 -4.13 -6.34 -11.40
N ARG A 88 -2.83 -6.67 -11.28
CA ARG A 88 -2.32 -7.99 -11.65
C ARG A 88 -2.99 -9.09 -10.84
N HIS A 89 -3.23 -8.88 -9.55
CA HIS A 89 -3.90 -9.85 -8.70
C HIS A 89 -5.36 -10.07 -9.10
N ILE A 90 -6.11 -9.00 -9.39
CA ILE A 90 -7.47 -9.11 -9.94
C ILE A 90 -7.47 -9.86 -11.27
N TYR A 91 -6.49 -9.59 -12.14
CA TYR A 91 -6.35 -10.29 -13.42
C TYR A 91 -6.12 -11.79 -13.23
N VAL A 92 -5.27 -12.18 -12.28
CA VAL A 92 -5.00 -13.59 -11.94
C VAL A 92 -6.25 -14.26 -11.35
N GLN A 93 -7.03 -13.56 -10.52
CA GLN A 93 -8.31 -14.08 -10.02
C GLN A 93 -9.33 -14.29 -11.15
N ALA A 94 -9.32 -13.44 -12.18
CA ALA A 94 -10.21 -13.55 -13.33
C ALA A 94 -9.76 -14.59 -14.37
N HIS A 95 -8.46 -14.85 -14.47
CA HIS A 95 -7.85 -15.81 -15.40
C HIS A 95 -6.97 -16.80 -14.63
N PRO A 96 -7.57 -17.79 -13.96
CA PRO A 96 -6.82 -18.77 -13.20
C PRO A 96 -5.92 -19.58 -14.15
N GLY A 97 -4.66 -19.74 -13.76
CA GLY A 97 -3.66 -20.46 -14.52
C GLY A 97 -2.51 -20.81 -13.59
N PHE A 98 -1.95 -22.01 -13.77
CA PHE A 98 -0.97 -22.63 -12.87
C PHE A 98 0.29 -21.80 -12.54
N SER A 99 0.52 -20.67 -13.22
CA SER A 99 1.63 -19.76 -12.94
C SER A 99 1.12 -18.35 -12.58
N CYS A 100 0.77 -18.15 -11.30
CA CYS A 100 0.67 -16.80 -10.71
C CYS A 100 2.06 -16.10 -10.66
N GLY A 101 3.16 -16.79 -11.00
CA GLY A 101 4.51 -16.37 -10.64
C GLY A 101 4.87 -16.70 -9.18
N PHE A 102 4.12 -17.63 -8.57
CA PHE A 102 4.34 -18.17 -7.21
C PHE A 102 5.80 -18.61 -7.04
N ASP A 103 6.34 -19.41 -7.97
CA ASP A 103 7.71 -19.91 -7.90
C ASP A 103 8.80 -18.82 -7.96
N ALA A 104 8.50 -17.67 -8.55
CA ALA A 104 9.43 -16.55 -8.65
C ALA A 104 9.28 -15.55 -7.49
N LEU A 105 8.06 -15.32 -7.02
CA LEU A 105 7.77 -14.34 -5.95
C LEU A 105 7.96 -14.91 -4.56
N GLN A 106 7.63 -16.19 -4.34
CA GLN A 106 7.70 -16.83 -3.04
C GLN A 106 9.11 -16.80 -2.41
N PRO A 107 10.20 -17.20 -3.10
CA PRO A 107 11.54 -17.14 -2.51
C PRO A 107 12.00 -15.70 -2.23
N VAL A 108 11.52 -14.72 -3.01
CA VAL A 108 11.80 -13.30 -2.75
C VAL A 108 11.09 -12.83 -1.49
N VAL A 109 9.81 -13.16 -1.35
CA VAL A 109 8.95 -12.80 -0.20
C VAL A 109 9.41 -13.49 1.07
N ASP A 110 9.66 -14.80 1.04
CA ASP A 110 10.12 -15.58 2.19
C ASP A 110 11.58 -15.25 2.57
N GLY A 111 12.36 -14.72 1.63
CA GLY A 111 13.72 -14.23 1.87
C GLY A 111 13.80 -12.85 2.54
N LEU A 112 12.69 -12.11 2.64
CA LEU A 112 12.68 -10.81 3.29
C LEU A 112 12.83 -10.97 4.82
N PRO A 113 13.63 -10.11 5.50
CA PRO A 113 13.87 -10.21 6.95
C PRO A 113 12.61 -10.33 7.82
N PRO A 114 11.50 -9.61 7.54
CA PRO A 114 10.25 -9.75 8.30
C PRO A 114 9.62 -11.14 8.24
N ALA A 115 9.82 -11.90 7.15
CA ALA A 115 9.33 -13.27 7.01
C ALA A 115 10.04 -14.24 7.98
N HIS A 116 11.29 -13.94 8.35
CA HIS A 116 12.04 -14.73 9.33
C HIS A 116 11.61 -14.44 10.78
N TRP A 117 11.14 -13.23 11.07
CA TRP A 117 10.83 -12.77 12.43
C TRP A 117 9.36 -13.01 12.79
N LEU A 118 8.44 -12.89 11.82
CA LEU A 118 7.02 -13.22 11.95
C LEU A 118 6.56 -14.14 10.80
N PRO A 119 6.98 -15.42 10.79
CA PRO A 119 6.61 -16.36 9.73
C PRO A 119 5.11 -16.60 9.66
N LEU A 120 4.39 -16.50 10.79
CA LEU A 120 2.93 -16.67 10.84
C LEU A 120 2.17 -15.63 10.00
N VAL A 121 2.79 -14.47 9.73
CA VAL A 121 2.13 -13.32 9.10
C VAL A 121 2.66 -13.06 7.68
N PHE A 122 3.92 -13.35 7.44
CA PHE A 122 4.63 -12.98 6.21
C PHE A 122 5.11 -14.15 5.36
N LYS A 123 4.94 -15.40 5.83
CA LYS A 123 5.25 -16.58 5.03
C LYS A 123 4.09 -16.89 4.10
N VAL A 124 4.40 -17.25 2.85
CA VAL A 124 3.37 -17.62 1.87
C VAL A 124 2.75 -18.96 2.26
N GLY A 125 1.41 -19.01 2.30
CA GLY A 125 0.64 -20.22 2.59
C GLY A 125 -0.35 -20.60 1.49
N GLY A 126 -0.76 -19.63 0.66
CA GLY A 126 -1.86 -19.79 -0.29
C GLY A 126 -1.50 -19.44 -1.74
N LEU A 127 -2.31 -19.95 -2.67
CA LEU A 127 -2.22 -19.62 -4.09
C LEU A 127 -2.89 -18.27 -4.36
N CYS A 128 -2.45 -17.53 -5.38
CA CYS A 128 -3.04 -16.21 -5.68
C CYS A 128 -4.45 -16.26 -6.29
N GLU A 129 -4.82 -17.42 -6.84
CA GLU A 129 -6.09 -17.68 -7.51
C GLU A 129 -7.20 -18.07 -6.54
N THR A 130 -6.88 -18.28 -5.26
CA THR A 130 -7.90 -18.57 -4.25
C THR A 130 -8.85 -17.39 -4.10
N LEU A 131 -10.13 -17.71 -4.20
CA LEU A 131 -11.23 -16.76 -4.02
C LEU A 131 -11.63 -16.77 -2.56
N TYR A 132 -11.20 -15.75 -1.82
CA TYR A 132 -11.66 -15.50 -0.46
C TYR A 132 -13.07 -14.89 -0.45
N PRO A 133 -13.85 -15.12 0.61
CA PRO A 133 -15.18 -14.54 0.74
C PRO A 133 -15.11 -13.00 0.58
N PRO A 134 -15.92 -12.41 -0.32
CA PRO A 134 -15.86 -10.98 -0.60
C PRO A 134 -16.38 -10.17 0.60
N ILE A 135 -15.74 -9.03 0.84
CA ILE A 135 -16.12 -8.09 1.89
C ILE A 135 -16.95 -6.99 1.23
N LEU A 136 -18.22 -6.88 1.61
CA LEU A 136 -19.18 -5.93 1.03
C LEU A 136 -19.34 -6.10 -0.50
N GLY A 137 -19.18 -7.34 -1.00
CA GLY A 137 -19.26 -7.67 -2.43
C GLY A 137 -18.00 -7.37 -3.25
N LEU A 138 -16.94 -6.83 -2.63
CA LEU A 138 -15.64 -6.63 -3.27
C LEU A 138 -14.61 -7.64 -2.74
N SER A 139 -13.70 -8.07 -3.62
CA SER A 139 -12.59 -8.95 -3.23
C SER A 139 -11.51 -8.13 -2.52
N LEU A 140 -10.70 -8.82 -1.69
CA LEU A 140 -9.54 -8.23 -1.01
C LEU A 140 -8.60 -7.42 -1.93
N PRO A 141 -8.21 -7.91 -3.13
CA PRO A 141 -7.35 -7.11 -4.01
C PRO A 141 -8.04 -5.88 -4.61
N MET A 142 -9.37 -5.89 -4.76
CA MET A 142 -10.11 -4.69 -5.17
C MET A 142 -10.09 -3.62 -4.07
N TRP A 143 -10.24 -4.02 -2.80
CA TRP A 143 -10.09 -3.11 -1.67
C TRP A 143 -8.67 -2.53 -1.59
N ALA A 144 -7.64 -3.35 -1.81
CA ALA A 144 -6.26 -2.90 -1.87
C ALA A 144 -6.05 -1.90 -3.03
N LEU A 145 -6.60 -2.18 -4.22
CA LEU A 145 -6.55 -1.27 -5.37
C LEU A 145 -7.21 0.08 -5.05
N ALA A 146 -8.39 0.06 -4.43
CA ALA A 146 -9.08 1.28 -4.01
C ALA A 146 -8.22 2.10 -3.02
N GLY A 147 -7.57 1.45 -2.06
CA GLY A 147 -6.64 2.08 -1.13
C GLY A 147 -5.45 2.73 -1.83
N PHE A 148 -4.77 2.01 -2.72
CA PHE A 148 -3.64 2.56 -3.49
C PHE A 148 -4.07 3.71 -4.40
N ALA A 149 -5.22 3.60 -5.07
CA ALA A 149 -5.77 4.65 -5.92
C ALA A 149 -6.11 5.91 -5.13
N ALA A 150 -6.74 5.77 -3.96
CA ALA A 150 -7.06 6.89 -3.08
C ALA A 150 -5.80 7.61 -2.59
N ILE A 151 -4.77 6.87 -2.19
CA ILE A 151 -3.48 7.43 -1.78
C ILE A 151 -2.79 8.14 -2.95
N ALA A 152 -2.73 7.50 -4.12
CA ALA A 152 -2.13 8.09 -5.32
C ALA A 152 -2.85 9.38 -5.73
N ALA A 153 -4.18 9.41 -5.67
CA ALA A 153 -4.99 10.59 -5.95
C ALA A 153 -4.73 11.71 -4.93
N ALA A 154 -4.69 11.41 -3.63
CA ALA A 154 -4.42 12.39 -2.59
C ALA A 154 -3.02 13.01 -2.72
N LEU A 155 -2.00 12.18 -2.99
CA LEU A 155 -0.62 12.63 -3.22
C LEU A 155 -0.51 13.44 -4.52
N GLY A 156 -1.12 12.96 -5.60
CA GLY A 156 -1.17 13.63 -6.91
C GLY A 156 -1.82 15.00 -6.83
N TRP A 157 -2.94 15.11 -6.12
CA TRP A 157 -3.63 16.38 -5.88
C TRP A 157 -2.72 17.38 -5.16
N ARG A 158 -2.02 16.94 -4.11
CA ARG A 158 -1.05 17.77 -3.38
C ARG A 158 0.13 18.20 -4.25
N ILE A 159 0.62 17.35 -5.16
CA ILE A 159 1.71 17.69 -6.10
C ILE A 159 1.26 18.80 -7.04
N ARG A 160 0.08 18.65 -7.64
CA ARG A 160 -0.49 19.64 -8.56
C ARG A 160 -0.77 20.96 -7.87
N ALA A 161 -1.39 20.93 -6.69
CA ALA A 161 -1.69 22.14 -5.92
C ALA A 161 -0.41 22.95 -5.60
N GLN A 162 0.69 22.29 -5.24
CA GLN A 162 1.97 22.96 -5.00
C GLN A 162 2.63 23.50 -6.28
N ALA A 163 2.50 22.79 -7.40
CA ALA A 163 3.04 23.23 -8.69
C ALA A 163 2.37 24.53 -9.14
N VAL A 164 1.04 24.64 -9.02
CA VAL A 164 0.26 25.84 -9.38
C VAL A 164 0.67 27.05 -8.54
N VAL A 165 0.85 26.87 -7.22
CA VAL A 165 1.26 27.95 -6.31
C VAL A 165 2.70 28.42 -6.58
N ARG A 166 3.59 27.54 -7.07
CA ARG A 166 4.99 27.88 -7.35
C ARG A 166 5.18 28.65 -8.66
N THR A 167 4.20 28.58 -9.57
CA THR A 167 4.22 29.28 -10.87
C THR A 167 3.45 30.60 -10.87
N ALA A 168 2.71 30.90 -9.80
CA ALA A 168 2.02 32.17 -9.58
C ALA A 168 2.90 33.11 -8.75
#